data_AF-A0A3N4L4V8-F1
#
_entry.id   AF-A0A3N4L4V8-F1
#
_cell.length_a   1.000
_cell.length_b   1.000
_cell.length_c   1.000
_cell.angle_alpha   90.00
_cell.angle_beta   90.00
_cell.angle_gamma   90.00
#
_symmetry.space_group_name_H-M   'P 1'
#
loop_
_entity.id
_entity.type
_entity.pdbx_description
1 polymer ?
#
loop_
_entity_poly.entity_id
_entity_poly.type
_entity_poly.pdbx_seq_one_letter_code
_entity_poly.pdbx_strand_id
1 'polypeptide(L)'
;MALLSHSLLPLILLAASLSPPGTLAWGQLPHRTIALLSTRFLLPETASFIRTILPKDESIAAAAIWGDYFSHTPEGRWSGPLHYIDAHDDPGNGVCGVQLARDCGQEGMCVVGGIVNVVRTHPYLSYFTFVIHS
;
A
#
# COMPACT_ATOMS: atom_id res chain seq x y z
N MET A 1 2.29 49.75 7.33
CA MET A 1 1.79 48.35 7.22
C MET A 1 2.47 47.50 6.13
N ALA A 2 3.27 48.05 5.20
CA ALA A 2 3.92 47.27 4.13
C ALA A 2 5.33 46.72 4.45
N LEU A 3 5.95 47.13 5.57
CA LEU A 3 7.31 46.69 5.95
C LEU A 3 7.34 45.38 6.74
N LEU A 4 6.22 45.00 7.36
CA LEU A 4 6.09 43.72 8.09
C LEU A 4 5.95 42.51 7.14
N SER A 5 5.57 42.71 5.88
CA SER A 5 5.40 41.62 4.90
C SER A 5 6.71 41.15 4.25
N HIS A 6 7.73 42.02 4.19
CA HIS A 6 9.01 41.71 3.53
C HIS A 6 9.93 40.82 4.39
N SER A 7 9.87 40.97 5.72
CA SER A 7 10.67 40.18 6.66
C SER A 7 10.16 38.75 6.85
N LEU A 8 8.89 38.50 6.55
CA LEU A 8 8.28 37.16 6.64
C LEU A 8 8.44 36.34 5.36
N LEU A 9 8.67 37.01 4.22
CA LEU A 9 8.86 36.37 2.92
C LEU A 9 10.00 35.33 2.88
N PRO A 10 11.22 35.61 3.38
CA PRO A 10 12.29 34.61 3.40
C PRO A 10 11.99 33.44 4.35
N LEU A 11 11.27 33.67 5.45
CA LEU A 11 10.87 32.62 6.38
C LEU A 11 9.80 31.71 5.78
N ILE A 12 8.85 32.28 5.02
CA ILE A 12 7.82 31.53 4.29
C ILE A 12 8.44 30.72 3.14
N LEU A 13 9.39 31.30 2.40
CA LEU A 13 10.11 30.59 1.34
C LEU A 13 10.97 29.44 1.88
N LEU A 14 11.60 29.62 3.04
CA LEU A 14 12.34 28.56 3.72
C LEU A 14 11.39 27.46 4.23
N ALA A 15 10.24 27.81 4.82
CA ALA A 15 9.25 26.82 5.22
C ALA A 15 8.67 26.05 4.02
N ALA A 16 8.46 26.72 2.89
CA ALA A 16 7.99 26.10 1.66
C ALA A 16 9.04 25.16 1.04
N SER A 17 10.34 25.48 1.13
CA SER A 17 11.40 24.61 0.62
C SER A 17 11.70 23.39 1.51
N LEU A 18 11.30 23.42 2.78
CA LEU A 18 11.36 22.27 3.69
C LEU A 18 10.10 21.37 3.63
N SER A 19 9.10 21.74 2.85
CA SER A 19 7.89 20.90 2.70
C SER A 19 8.27 19.64 1.92
N PRO A 20 8.13 18.43 2.47
CA PRO A 20 8.30 17.22 1.69
C PRO A 20 7.30 17.23 0.52
N PRO A 21 7.65 16.69 -0.65
CA PRO A 21 6.70 16.55 -1.74
C PRO A 21 5.49 15.78 -1.23
N GLY A 22 4.30 16.38 -1.36
CA GLY A 22 3.06 15.71 -0.99
C GLY A 22 2.91 14.42 -1.79
N THR A 23 2.78 13.29 -1.12
CA THR A 23 2.50 12.02 -1.78
C THR A 23 0.99 11.85 -1.92
N LEU A 24 0.53 11.51 -3.12
CA LEU A 24 -0.83 11.04 -3.33
C LEU A 24 -0.87 9.55 -3.00
N ALA A 25 -1.02 9.23 -1.72
CA ALA A 25 -1.20 7.86 -1.27
C ALA A 25 -2.63 7.36 -1.59
N TRP A 26 -2.74 6.07 -1.86
CA TRP A 26 -4.04 5.44 -1.97
C TRP A 26 -4.68 5.30 -0.57
N GLY A 27 -6.01 5.26 -0.56
CA GLY A 27 -6.78 4.95 0.63
C GLY A 27 -7.86 3.93 0.28
N GLN A 28 -8.90 3.83 1.10
CA GLN A 28 -9.91 2.77 0.96
C GLN A 28 -10.61 2.70 -0.40
N LEU A 29 -10.87 3.84 -1.04
CA LEU A 29 -11.58 3.91 -2.31
C LEU A 29 -10.84 3.15 -3.43
N PRO A 30 -9.55 3.43 -3.69
CA PRO A 30 -8.72 2.67 -4.63
C PRO A 30 -8.70 1.16 -4.39
N HIS A 31 -8.52 0.70 -3.15
CA HIS A 31 -8.53 -0.73 -2.80
C HIS A 31 -9.83 -1.40 -3.20
N ARG A 32 -10.96 -0.79 -2.80
CA ARG A 32 -12.31 -1.23 -3.17
C ARG A 32 -12.49 -1.25 -4.69
N THR A 33 -12.00 -0.22 -5.37
CA THR A 33 -12.15 -0.05 -6.81
C THR A 33 -11.38 -1.12 -7.57
N ILE A 34 -10.12 -1.36 -7.24
CA ILE A 34 -9.28 -2.39 -7.87
C ILE A 34 -9.86 -3.78 -7.60
N ALA A 35 -10.26 -4.07 -6.35
CA ALA A 35 -10.91 -5.32 -5.99
C ALA A 35 -12.19 -5.56 -6.79
N LEU A 36 -13.06 -4.56 -6.89
CA LEU A 36 -14.29 -4.66 -7.67
C LEU A 36 -13.99 -4.83 -9.17
N LEU A 37 -13.04 -4.06 -9.72
CA LEU A 37 -12.64 -4.15 -11.12
C LEU A 37 -12.10 -5.54 -11.46
N SER A 38 -11.30 -6.13 -10.56
CA SER A 38 -10.72 -7.46 -10.71
C SER A 38 -11.78 -8.53 -11.00
N THR A 39 -13.00 -8.36 -10.47
CA THR A 39 -14.10 -9.33 -10.67
C THR A 39 -14.53 -9.49 -12.12
N ARG A 40 -14.23 -8.51 -12.98
CA ARG A 40 -14.50 -8.56 -14.42
C ARG A 40 -13.54 -9.47 -15.18
N PHE A 41 -12.41 -9.81 -14.58
CA PHE A 41 -11.33 -10.58 -15.20
C PHE A 41 -11.16 -11.96 -14.57
N LEU A 42 -11.97 -12.31 -13.57
CA LEU A 42 -11.96 -13.63 -12.94
C LEU A 42 -12.54 -14.69 -13.88
N LEU A 43 -11.91 -15.87 -13.90
CA LEU A 43 -12.56 -17.08 -14.40
C LEU A 43 -13.78 -17.42 -13.52
N PRO A 44 -14.85 -18.02 -14.06
CA PRO A 44 -16.04 -18.38 -13.29
C PRO A 44 -15.73 -19.24 -12.05
N GLU A 45 -14.79 -20.18 -12.18
CA GLU A 45 -14.34 -21.06 -11.11
C GLU A 45 -13.63 -20.27 -10.01
N THR A 46 -12.76 -19.31 -10.38
CA THR A 46 -12.07 -18.44 -9.44
C THR A 46 -13.06 -17.53 -8.69
N ALA A 47 -14.04 -16.97 -9.39
CA ALA A 47 -15.09 -16.16 -8.77
C ALA A 47 -15.93 -16.98 -7.79
N SER A 48 -16.22 -18.26 -8.11
CA SER A 48 -16.90 -19.16 -7.19
C SER A 48 -16.06 -19.51 -5.98
N PHE A 49 -14.77 -19.80 -6.18
CA PHE A 49 -13.85 -20.08 -5.10
C PHE A 49 -13.72 -18.90 -4.12
N ILE A 50 -13.57 -17.67 -4.62
CA ILE A 50 -13.48 -16.46 -3.78
C ILE A 50 -14.72 -16.31 -2.87
N ARG A 51 -15.92 -16.63 -3.37
CA ARG A 51 -17.14 -16.61 -2.53
C ARG A 51 -17.14 -17.65 -1.41
N THR A 52 -16.38 -18.74 -1.53
CA THR A 52 -16.32 -19.78 -0.48
C THR A 52 -15.39 -19.43 0.67
N ILE A 53 -14.41 -18.55 0.44
CA ILE A 53 -13.40 -18.15 1.43
C ILE A 53 -13.74 -16.82 2.11
N LEU A 54 -14.58 -16.01 1.49
CA LEU A 54 -15.11 -14.79 2.11
C LEU A 54 -16.16 -15.14 3.16
N PRO A 55 -16.21 -14.38 4.28
CA PRO A 55 -17.34 -14.40 5.19
C PRO A 55 -18.68 -14.26 4.45
N LYS A 56 -19.72 -14.88 5.01
CA LYS A 56 -21.06 -14.84 4.42
C LYS A 56 -21.50 -13.39 4.22
N ASP A 57 -22.00 -13.10 3.02
CA ASP A 57 -22.47 -11.78 2.60
C ASP A 57 -21.38 -10.68 2.48
N GLU A 58 -20.09 -11.04 2.58
CA GLU A 58 -18.98 -10.12 2.35
C GLU A 58 -18.60 -10.05 0.86
N SER A 59 -18.38 -8.82 0.36
CA SER A 59 -17.89 -8.60 -0.99
C SER A 59 -16.37 -8.52 -1.03
N ILE A 60 -15.76 -8.89 -2.16
CA ILE A 60 -14.30 -8.73 -2.36
C ILE A 60 -13.85 -7.27 -2.18
N ALA A 61 -14.72 -6.30 -2.51
CA ALA A 61 -14.44 -4.88 -2.28
C ALA A 61 -14.44 -4.52 -0.79
N ALA A 62 -15.31 -5.13 0.02
CA ALA A 62 -15.30 -4.91 1.46
C ALA A 62 -14.07 -5.53 2.13
N ALA A 63 -13.72 -6.77 1.75
CA ALA A 63 -12.54 -7.45 2.24
C ALA A 63 -11.22 -6.76 1.82
N ALA A 64 -11.26 -5.96 0.74
CA ALA A 64 -10.11 -5.28 0.16
C ALA A 64 -9.33 -4.36 1.09
N ILE A 65 -10.00 -3.82 2.11
CA ILE A 65 -9.41 -2.83 3.02
C ILE A 65 -9.07 -3.44 4.38
N TRP A 66 -9.27 -4.74 4.53
CA TRP A 66 -9.03 -5.43 5.80
C TRP A 66 -7.56 -5.36 6.22
N GLY A 67 -6.62 -5.46 5.29
CA GLY A 67 -5.18 -5.33 5.56
C GLY A 67 -4.84 -4.01 6.25
N ASP A 68 -5.33 -2.90 5.69
CA ASP A 68 -5.16 -1.55 6.25
C ASP A 68 -5.73 -1.46 7.65
N TYR A 69 -6.92 -2.02 7.90
CA TYR A 69 -7.49 -2.00 9.25
C TYR A 69 -6.71 -2.88 10.23
N PHE A 70 -6.33 -4.08 9.81
CA PHE A 70 -5.63 -5.05 10.65
C PHE A 70 -4.27 -4.53 11.08
N SER A 71 -3.52 -3.86 10.19
CA SER A 71 -2.22 -3.26 10.51
C SER A 71 -2.28 -2.21 11.64
N HIS A 72 -3.47 -1.67 11.94
CA HIS A 72 -3.71 -0.73 13.03
C HIS A 72 -4.24 -1.38 14.32
N THR A 73 -4.49 -2.70 14.35
CA THR A 73 -4.85 -3.42 15.58
C THR A 73 -3.60 -3.90 16.35
N PRO A 74 -3.70 -4.13 17.67
CA PRO A 74 -2.58 -4.67 18.44
C PRO A 74 -1.99 -5.98 17.89
N GLU A 75 -2.85 -6.85 17.37
CA GLU A 75 -2.52 -8.17 16.83
C GLU A 75 -1.94 -8.10 15.42
N GLY A 76 -2.28 -7.07 14.65
CA GLY A 76 -1.89 -6.93 13.25
C GLY A 76 -0.79 -5.90 13.00
N ARG A 77 -0.32 -5.15 14.00
CA ARG A 77 0.77 -4.17 13.83
C ARG A 77 2.01 -4.69 13.11
N TRP A 78 2.32 -5.97 13.25
CA TRP A 78 3.45 -6.59 12.57
C TRP A 78 3.29 -6.61 11.03
N SER A 79 2.06 -6.56 10.51
CA SER A 79 1.80 -6.60 9.06
C SER A 79 1.99 -5.25 8.38
N GLY A 80 2.16 -4.15 9.12
CA GLY A 80 2.32 -2.80 8.58
C GLY A 80 3.41 -2.70 7.49
N PRO A 81 4.63 -3.22 7.71
CA PRO A 81 5.69 -3.23 6.69
C PRO A 81 5.33 -4.00 5.41
N LEU A 82 4.32 -4.87 5.43
CA LEU A 82 3.91 -5.61 4.24
C LEU A 82 3.12 -4.74 3.24
N HIS A 83 2.81 -3.48 3.55
CA HIS A 83 2.11 -2.57 2.64
C HIS A 83 3.03 -1.76 1.73
N TYR A 84 4.36 -1.83 1.94
CA TYR A 84 5.30 -1.00 1.19
C TYR A 84 6.66 -1.69 1.01
N ILE A 85 7.49 -1.06 0.18
CA ILE A 85 8.92 -1.34 0.09
C ILE A 85 9.65 0.00 0.07
N ASP A 86 10.47 0.23 1.08
CA ASP A 86 11.24 1.46 1.19
C ASP A 86 12.50 1.35 0.33
N ALA A 87 12.44 1.94 -0.86
CA ALA A 87 13.56 1.97 -1.78
C ALA A 87 14.68 2.87 -1.23
N HIS A 88 15.86 2.31 -0.99
CA HIS A 88 17.05 3.06 -0.58
C HIS A 88 17.81 3.57 -1.82
N ASP A 89 17.12 4.30 -2.68
CA ASP A 89 17.64 4.93 -3.90
C ASP A 89 17.92 6.43 -3.72
N ASP A 90 18.11 7.16 -4.82
CA ASP A 90 18.51 8.58 -4.79
C ASP A 90 17.69 9.39 -5.82
N PRO A 91 16.38 9.56 -5.57
CA PRO A 91 15.49 10.24 -6.49
C PRO A 91 15.87 11.71 -6.68
N GLY A 92 16.54 12.33 -5.69
CA GLY A 92 17.02 13.72 -5.78
C GLY A 92 18.07 13.92 -6.86
N ASN A 93 18.86 12.88 -7.17
CA ASN A 93 19.83 12.87 -8.26
C ASN A 93 19.32 12.13 -9.50
N GLY A 94 18.01 11.86 -9.59
CA GLY A 94 17.39 11.19 -10.73
C GLY A 94 17.63 9.69 -10.80
N VAL A 95 18.08 9.07 -9.70
CA VAL A 95 18.31 7.61 -9.61
C VAL A 95 17.16 6.99 -8.85
N CYS A 96 16.25 6.33 -9.56
CA CYS A 96 15.18 5.54 -8.96
C CYS A 96 15.41 4.06 -9.21
N GLY A 97 15.24 3.22 -8.20
CA GLY A 97 15.38 1.79 -8.35
C GLY A 97 15.11 1.01 -7.08
N VAL A 98 14.45 -0.14 -7.25
CA VAL A 98 14.19 -1.11 -6.18
C VAL A 98 15.11 -2.31 -6.34
N GLN A 99 15.77 -2.71 -5.26
CA GLN A 99 16.57 -3.92 -5.16
C GLN A 99 16.07 -4.73 -3.97
N LEU A 100 15.42 -5.88 -4.21
CA LEU A 100 14.75 -6.65 -3.14
C LEU A 100 15.68 -7.02 -1.98
N ALA A 101 16.94 -7.39 -2.27
CA ALA A 101 17.90 -7.73 -1.22
C ALA A 101 18.35 -6.54 -0.36
N ARG A 102 18.23 -5.31 -0.89
CA ARG A 102 18.56 -4.05 -0.19
C ARG A 102 17.34 -3.47 0.52
N ASP A 103 16.19 -3.51 -0.13
CA ASP A 103 15.00 -2.71 0.24
C ASP A 103 13.91 -3.50 0.95
N CYS A 104 13.87 -4.82 0.79
CA CYS A 104 12.91 -5.63 1.53
C CYS A 104 13.43 -5.85 2.95
N GLY A 105 12.56 -5.65 3.95
CA GLY A 105 12.89 -5.88 5.35
C GLY A 105 13.35 -7.31 5.64
N GLN A 106 13.91 -7.50 6.84
CA GLN A 106 14.31 -8.81 7.34
C GLN A 106 13.16 -9.82 7.19
N GLU A 107 13.48 -11.08 6.90
CA GLU A 107 12.48 -12.16 6.74
C GLU A 107 11.44 -11.91 5.63
N GLY A 108 11.69 -10.98 4.70
CA GLY A 108 10.75 -10.65 3.63
C GLY A 108 9.64 -9.71 4.07
N MET A 109 9.86 -8.92 5.13
CA MET A 109 8.91 -7.93 5.62
C MET A 109 8.89 -6.68 4.71
N CYS A 110 8.29 -6.85 3.54
CA CYS A 110 7.92 -5.81 2.58
C CYS A 110 6.75 -6.31 1.72
N VAL A 111 6.15 -5.43 0.92
CA VAL A 111 5.04 -5.80 0.00
C VAL A 111 5.36 -6.97 -0.91
N VAL A 112 6.55 -7.02 -1.50
CA VAL A 112 6.94 -8.12 -2.39
C VAL A 112 7.08 -9.44 -1.64
N GLY A 113 7.66 -9.43 -0.44
CA GLY A 113 7.80 -10.62 0.39
C GLY A 113 6.44 -11.11 0.92
N GLY A 114 5.55 -10.19 1.32
CA GLY A 114 4.16 -10.51 1.66
C GLY A 114 3.41 -11.19 0.53
N ILE A 115 3.57 -10.68 -0.70
CA ILE A 115 3.00 -11.29 -1.91
C ILE A 115 3.51 -12.72 -2.10
N VAL A 116 4.83 -12.92 -2.06
CA VAL A 116 5.44 -14.25 -2.19
C VAL A 116 4.96 -15.20 -1.10
N ASN A 117 4.84 -14.72 0.14
CA ASN A 117 4.40 -15.52 1.27
C ASN A 117 2.95 -16.00 1.09
N VAL A 118 2.02 -15.12 0.73
CA VAL A 118 0.61 -15.49 0.52
C VAL A 118 0.48 -16.47 -0.64
N VAL A 119 1.14 -16.22 -1.77
CA VAL A 119 1.10 -17.13 -2.92
C VAL A 119 1.66 -18.51 -2.56
N ARG A 120 2.70 -18.60 -1.74
CA ARG A 120 3.31 -19.87 -1.33
C ARG A 120 2.44 -20.64 -0.32
N THR A 121 1.95 -19.95 0.71
CA THR A 121 1.26 -20.57 1.85
C THR A 121 -0.23 -20.79 1.58
N HIS A 122 -0.80 -19.92 0.76
CA HIS A 122 -2.21 -19.93 0.38
C HIS A 122 -2.31 -19.70 -1.13
N PRO A 123 -1.91 -20.67 -1.97
CA PRO A 123 -1.88 -20.52 -3.43
C PRO A 123 -3.25 -20.13 -4.02
N TYR A 124 -4.32 -20.51 -3.33
CA TYR A 124 -5.69 -20.15 -3.70
C TYR A 124 -6.10 -18.71 -3.29
N LEU A 125 -5.35 -18.05 -2.40
CA LEU A 125 -5.50 -16.64 -1.99
C LEU A 125 -4.59 -15.68 -2.77
N SER A 126 -3.90 -16.16 -3.80
CA SER A 126 -3.07 -15.33 -4.70
C SER A 126 -3.82 -14.11 -5.26
N TYR A 127 -5.16 -14.17 -5.40
CA TYR A 127 -5.97 -13.04 -5.84
C TYR A 127 -6.21 -11.94 -4.79
N PHE A 128 -6.18 -12.27 -3.50
CA PHE A 128 -6.25 -11.30 -2.39
C PHE A 128 -4.96 -10.50 -2.19
N THR A 129 -3.90 -10.95 -2.87
CA THR A 129 -2.53 -10.56 -2.58
C THR A 129 -2.22 -9.12 -3.01
N PHE A 130 -2.85 -8.62 -4.08
CA PHE A 130 -2.72 -7.21 -4.51
C PHE A 130 -3.59 -6.26 -3.69
N VAL A 131 -4.64 -6.79 -3.06
CA VAL A 131 -5.68 -5.97 -2.44
C VAL A 131 -5.38 -5.70 -0.97
N ILE A 132 -4.74 -6.65 -0.28
CA ILE A 132 -4.42 -6.55 1.15
C ILE A 132 -3.13 -5.76 1.44
N HIS A 133 -2.22 -5.64 0.47
CA HIS A 133 -0.85 -5.16 0.68
C HIS A 133 -0.52 -3.83 -0.03
N SER A 134 -1.53 -3.06 -0.45
CA SER A 134 -1.33 -1.67 -0.89
C SER A 134 -1.72 -0.69 0.21
#